data_AF-A0A2I0X587-F1
#
_entry.id   AF-A0A2I0X587-F1
#
_cell.length_a   1.000
_cell.length_b   1.000
_cell.length_c   1.000
_cell.angle_alpha   90.00
_cell.angle_beta   90.00
_cell.angle_gamma   90.00
#
_symmetry.space_group_name_H-M   'P 1'
#
loop_
_entity.id
_entity.type
_entity.pdbx_description
1 polymer ?
#
loop_
_entity_poly.entity_id
_entity_poly.type
_entity_poly.pdbx_seq_one_letter_code
_entity_poly.pdbx_strand_id
1 'polypeptide(L)'
;MADPEVDHGFAYNAQGEIDILLSPFYEPDWEYDGTVERYVNRIFYCLTETIDLQRPRTLWFLIGHSVPLPTPATFLTTKLLGLSFLVGISLLVWKIFLR
;
A
#
# COMPACT_ATOMS: atom_id res chain seq x y z
N MET A 1 28.95 3.86 -15.84
CA MET A 1 28.94 5.27 -15.41
C MET A 1 27.72 5.89 -16.05
N ALA A 2 26.78 6.34 -15.22
CA ALA A 2 25.66 7.16 -15.68
C ALA A 2 26.16 8.56 -16.04
N ASP A 3 25.45 9.23 -16.94
CA ASP A 3 25.81 10.54 -17.46
C ASP A 3 25.64 11.62 -16.37
N PRO A 4 26.71 12.34 -15.97
CA PRO A 4 26.62 13.35 -14.92
C PRO A 4 25.71 14.54 -15.24
N GLU A 5 25.39 14.81 -16.52
CA GLU A 5 24.37 15.82 -16.88
C GLU A 5 22.94 15.36 -16.51
N VAL A 6 22.71 14.06 -16.41
CA VAL A 6 21.39 13.47 -16.14
C VAL A 6 21.22 13.13 -14.66
N ASP A 7 22.30 12.86 -13.95
CA ASP A 7 22.28 12.35 -12.57
C ASP A 7 22.23 13.42 -11.49
N HIS A 8 22.25 14.71 -11.85
CA HIS A 8 22.16 15.84 -10.89
C HIS A 8 23.18 15.77 -9.74
N GLY A 9 24.31 15.10 -9.96
CA GLY A 9 25.36 14.89 -8.96
C GLY A 9 25.04 13.78 -7.94
N PHE A 10 24.03 12.95 -8.13
CA PHE A 10 23.80 11.78 -7.27
C PHE A 10 24.80 10.65 -7.57
N ALA A 11 25.19 9.93 -6.52
CA ALA A 11 25.95 8.69 -6.65
C ALA A 11 24.98 7.50 -6.56
N TYR A 12 25.17 6.49 -7.41
CA TYR A 12 24.31 5.31 -7.46
C TYR A 12 25.09 4.03 -7.20
N ASN A 13 24.47 3.10 -6.48
CA ASN A 13 24.99 1.76 -6.26
C ASN A 13 24.80 0.87 -7.49
N ALA A 14 25.26 -0.38 -7.42
CA ALA A 14 25.14 -1.34 -8.52
C ALA A 14 23.68 -1.71 -8.85
N GLN A 15 22.74 -1.42 -7.95
CA GLN A 15 21.30 -1.64 -8.11
C GLN A 15 20.58 -0.42 -8.73
N GLY A 16 21.29 0.69 -8.93
CA GLY A 16 20.70 1.93 -9.44
C GLY A 16 19.94 2.73 -8.37
N GLU A 17 20.20 2.48 -7.09
CA GLU A 17 19.67 3.25 -5.97
C GLU A 17 20.68 4.30 -5.52
N ILE A 18 20.21 5.39 -4.90
CA ILE A 18 21.11 6.44 -4.39
C ILE A 18 21.99 5.87 -3.29
N ASP A 19 23.30 5.89 -3.51
CA ASP A 19 24.30 5.53 -2.53
C ASP A 19 24.61 6.75 -1.65
N ILE A 20 24.04 6.77 -0.45
CA ILE A 20 24.19 7.87 0.50
C ILE A 20 25.65 8.06 0.90
N LEU A 21 26.42 6.98 1.09
CA LEU A 21 27.79 7.08 1.59
C LEU A 21 28.76 7.61 0.54
N LEU A 22 28.48 7.33 -0.73
CA LEU A 22 29.25 7.83 -1.86
C LEU A 22 28.71 9.15 -2.44
N SER A 23 27.59 9.64 -1.89
CA SER A 23 26.96 10.86 -2.34
C SER A 23 27.83 12.08 -2.05
N PRO A 24 28.02 13.01 -3.01
CA PRO A 24 28.75 14.25 -2.75
C PRO A 24 28.02 15.17 -1.77
N PHE A 25 26.75 14.88 -1.46
CA PHE A 25 25.96 15.59 -0.46
C PHE A 25 26.16 15.04 0.96
N TYR A 26 26.86 13.92 1.12
CA TYR A 26 27.15 13.30 2.39
C TYR A 26 28.41 13.91 3.03
N GLU A 27 28.33 14.16 4.33
CA GLU A 27 29.42 14.73 5.13
C GLU A 27 29.89 13.69 6.16
N PRO A 28 31.18 13.29 6.13
CA PRO A 28 31.71 12.22 7.00
C PRO A 28 31.74 12.53 8.49
N ASP A 29 31.63 13.81 8.88
CA ASP A 29 31.64 14.27 10.27
C ASP A 29 30.25 14.26 10.92
N TRP A 30 29.22 13.82 10.20
CA TRP A 30 27.93 13.52 10.80
C TRP A 30 28.12 12.36 11.78
N GLU A 31 28.02 12.68 13.08
CA GLU A 31 27.94 11.67 14.15
C GLU A 31 26.87 10.63 13.79
N TYR A 32 26.94 9.44 14.38
CA TYR A 32 26.03 8.33 14.06
C TYR A 32 24.53 8.68 14.22
N ASP A 33 24.21 9.83 14.84
CA ASP A 33 22.88 10.43 14.98
C ASP A 33 22.54 11.51 13.94
N GLY A 34 23.44 11.76 12.97
CA GLY A 34 23.28 12.64 11.83
C GLY A 34 22.13 12.16 10.98
N THR A 35 20.94 12.63 11.37
CA THR A 35 19.66 12.03 11.00
C THR A 35 19.57 11.91 9.48
N VAL A 36 19.06 10.79 8.99
CA VAL A 36 18.67 10.61 7.58
C VAL A 36 17.87 11.83 7.09
N GLU A 37 17.08 12.44 7.98
CA GLU A 37 16.39 13.71 7.77
C GLU A 37 17.30 14.86 7.36
N ARG A 38 18.47 15.06 7.99
CA ARG A 38 19.45 16.10 7.60
C ARG A 38 19.97 15.86 6.18
N TYR A 39 20.31 14.62 5.84
CA TYR A 39 20.71 14.26 4.49
C TYR A 39 19.59 14.53 3.49
N VAL A 40 18.38 14.06 3.78
CA VAL A 40 17.19 14.25 2.94
C VAL A 40 16.89 15.72 2.73
N ASN A 41 16.94 16.54 3.79
CA ASN A 41 16.75 17.99 3.69
C ASN A 41 17.78 18.66 2.78
N ARG A 42 19.03 18.17 2.76
CA ARG A 42 20.08 18.71 1.90
C ARG A 42 19.87 18.35 0.43
N ILE A 43 19.48 17.11 0.15
CA ILE A 43 19.22 16.66 -1.22
C ILE A 43 17.83 17.05 -1.73
N PHE A 44 16.94 17.53 -0.87
CA PHE A 44 15.53 17.78 -1.20
C PHE A 44 15.35 18.64 -2.45
N TYR A 45 16.15 19.70 -2.59
CA TYR A 45 16.10 20.59 -3.75
C TYR A 45 16.46 19.85 -5.05
N CYS A 46 17.62 19.18 -5.07
CA CYS A 46 18.06 18.38 -6.23
C CYS A 46 17.10 17.24 -6.53
N LEU A 47 16.59 16.56 -5.49
CA LEU A 47 15.65 15.47 -5.63
C LEU A 47 14.33 15.95 -6.27
N THR A 48 13.84 17.12 -5.88
CA THR A 48 12.60 17.69 -6.44
C THR A 48 12.78 17.99 -7.93
N GLU A 49 13.92 18.58 -8.32
CA GLU A 49 14.25 18.86 -9.72
C GLU A 49 14.36 17.56 -10.54
N THR A 50 15.07 16.56 -10.04
CA THR A 50 15.20 15.25 -10.70
C THR A 50 13.85 14.56 -10.85
N ILE A 51 13.00 14.59 -9.81
CA ILE A 51 11.64 14.03 -9.88
C ILE A 51 10.83 14.74 -10.97
N ASP A 52 10.86 16.07 -11.04
CA ASP A 52 10.09 16.81 -12.06
C ASP A 52 10.57 16.50 -13.48
N LEU A 53 11.87 16.28 -13.68
CA LEU A 53 12.44 15.90 -14.97
C LEU A 53 12.12 14.45 -15.36
N GLN A 54 12.21 13.53 -14.40
CA GLN A 54 11.94 12.10 -14.62
C GLN A 54 10.44 11.78 -14.59
N ARG A 55 9.61 12.68 -14.08
CA ARG A 55 8.17 12.49 -14.01
C ARG A 55 7.61 12.31 -15.42
N PRO A 56 6.90 11.20 -15.69
CA PRO A 56 6.18 11.04 -16.94
C PRO A 56 5.24 12.23 -17.15
N ARG A 57 5.40 12.93 -18.28
CA ARG A 57 4.49 14.01 -18.70
C ARG A 57 3.11 13.49 -19.15
N THR A 58 2.97 12.17 -19.24
CA THR A 58 1.73 11.48 -19.59
C THR A 58 0.74 11.52 -18.43
N LEU A 59 -0.54 11.64 -18.75
CA LEU A 59 -1.64 11.51 -17.79
C LEU A 59 -1.58 10.13 -17.13
N TRP A 60 -1.49 10.11 -15.81
CA TRP A 60 -1.57 8.90 -15.03
C TRP A 60 -3.00 8.39 -15.06
N PHE A 61 -3.21 7.23 -15.68
CA PHE A 61 -4.48 6.52 -15.58
C PHE A 61 -4.41 5.58 -14.37
N LEU A 62 -5.26 5.83 -13.37
CA LEU A 62 -5.56 4.83 -12.36
C LEU A 62 -6.35 3.72 -13.05
N ILE A 63 -5.68 2.61 -13.39
CA ILE A 63 -6.36 1.36 -13.72
C ILE A 63 -7.01 0.89 -12.42
N GLY A 64 -8.28 1.21 -12.25
CA GLY A 64 -9.12 0.55 -11.26
C GLY A 64 -9.30 -0.88 -11.72
N HIS A 65 -8.84 -1.86 -10.94
CA HIS A 65 -9.29 -3.22 -11.11
C HIS A 65 -10.80 -3.23 -10.87
N SER A 66 -11.58 -3.50 -11.91
CA SER A 66 -13.01 -3.74 -11.77
C SER A 66 -13.18 -4.94 -10.84
N VAL A 67 -13.55 -4.68 -9.59
CA VAL A 67 -13.98 -5.75 -8.68
C VAL A 67 -15.22 -6.38 -9.31
N PRO A 68 -15.26 -7.72 -9.51
CA PRO A 68 -16.46 -8.37 -9.98
C PRO A 68 -17.60 -8.02 -9.01
N LEU A 69 -18.70 -7.50 -9.53
CA LEU A 69 -19.91 -7.27 -8.74
C LEU A 69 -20.25 -8.59 -8.02
N PRO A 70 -20.42 -8.60 -6.68
CA PRO A 70 -20.84 -9.83 -6.00
C PRO A 70 -22.16 -10.26 -6.63
N THR A 71 -22.16 -11.47 -7.17
CA THR A 71 -23.37 -12.15 -7.65
C THR A 71 -24.44 -12.03 -6.57
N PRO A 72 -25.72 -11.74 -6.90
CA PRO A 72 -26.77 -11.64 -5.90
C PRO A 72 -26.84 -12.97 -5.17
N ALA A 73 -26.25 -13.02 -3.98
CA ALA A 73 -26.28 -14.20 -3.16
C ALA A 73 -27.74 -14.43 -2.80
N THR A 74 -28.20 -15.65 -3.07
CA THR A 74 -29.50 -16.21 -2.71
C THR A 74 -29.66 -16.23 -1.18
N PHE A 75 -29.77 -15.05 -0.56
CA PHE A 75 -29.84 -14.85 0.89
C PHE A 75 -31.23 -15.12 1.48
N LEU A 76 -32.18 -15.60 0.67
CA LEU A 76 -33.57 -15.78 1.10
C LEU A 76 -33.89 -17.18 1.67
N THR A 77 -33.12 -18.22 1.33
CA THR A 77 -33.50 -19.61 1.63
C THR A 77 -33.07 -20.10 3.01
N THR A 78 -31.93 -19.65 3.55
CA THR A 78 -31.41 -20.16 4.84
C THR A 78 -32.18 -19.66 6.06
N LYS A 79 -32.75 -18.45 6.01
CA LYS A 79 -33.48 -17.88 7.15
C LYS A 79 -34.85 -18.55 7.37
N LEU A 80 -35.50 -19.02 6.30
CA LEU A 80 -36.81 -19.67 6.41
C LEU A 80 -36.71 -21.07 7.05
N LEU A 81 -35.67 -21.83 6.71
CA LEU A 81 -35.45 -23.18 7.25
C LEU A 81 -35.08 -23.18 8.73
N GLY A 82 -34.31 -22.18 9.18
CA GLY A 82 -33.94 -22.06 10.61
C GLY A 82 -35.15 -21.80 11.51
N LEU A 83 -36.09 -20.95 11.07
CA LEU A 83 -37.29 -20.61 11.83
C LEU A 83 -38.23 -21.81 12.00
N SER A 84 -38.44 -22.59 10.94
CA SER A 84 -39.34 -23.76 11.00
C SER A 84 -38.81 -24.85 11.94
N PHE A 85 -37.49 -25.07 11.96
CA PHE A 85 -36.87 -26.04 12.88
C PHE A 85 -37.03 -25.63 14.34
N LEU A 86 -36.84 -24.35 14.67
CA LEU A 86 -36.94 -23.84 16.04
C LEU A 86 -38.37 -23.96 16.58
N VAL A 87 -39.37 -23.62 15.75
CA VAL A 87 -40.80 -23.79 16.09
C VAL A 87 -41.14 -25.27 16.31
N GLY A 88 -40.67 -26.16 15.42
CA GLY A 88 -40.89 -27.59 15.54
C GLY A 88 -40.35 -28.18 16.85
N ILE A 89 -39.10 -27.85 17.21
CA ILE A 89 -38.48 -28.29 18.46
C ILE A 89 -39.25 -27.75 19.67
N SER A 90 -39.65 -26.47 19.65
CA SER A 90 -40.39 -25.86 20.74
C SER A 90 -41.74 -26.54 21.00
N LEU A 91 -42.49 -26.88 19.94
CA LEU A 91 -43.76 -27.60 20.07
C LEU A 91 -43.58 -29.02 20.60
N LEU A 92 -42.50 -29.69 20.20
CA LEU A 92 -42.19 -31.04 20.65
C LEU A 92 -41.86 -31.06 22.15
N VAL A 93 -41.02 -30.12 22.62
CA VAL A 93 -40.72 -29.94 24.04
C VAL A 93 -41.99 -29.60 24.83
N TRP A 94 -42.81 -28.67 24.34
CA TRP A 94 -44.09 -28.32 24.97
C TRP A 94 -45.00 -29.55 25.13
N LYS A 95 -45.11 -30.39 24.09
CA LYS A 95 -45.90 -31.64 24.14
C LYS A 95 -45.37 -32.64 25.17
N ILE A 96 -44.06 -32.69 25.40
CA ILE A 96 -43.45 -33.54 26.43
C ILE A 96 -43.78 -32.99 27.83
N PHE A 97 -43.71 -31.68 28.04
CA PHE A 97 -44.05 -31.05 29.33
C PHE A 97 -45.55 -31.05 29.66
N LEU A 98 -46.42 -31.14 28.66
CA LEU A 98 -47.88 -31.27 28.86
C LEU A 98 -48.37 -32.70 29.11
N ARG A 99 -47.47 -33.69 29.11
CA ARG A 99 -47.77 -35.09 29.40
C ARG A 99 -47.45 -35.41 30.86
#